data_AF-A0A0A3A6G5-F1
#
_entry.id   AF-A0A0A3A6G5-F1
#
_cell.length_a   1.000
_cell.length_b   1.000
_cell.length_c   1.000
_cell.angle_alpha   90.00
_cell.angle_beta   90.00
_cell.angle_gamma   90.00
#
_symmetry.space_group_name_H-M   'P 1'
#
loop_
_entity.id
_entity.type
_entity.pdbx_description
1 polymer ?
#
loop_
_entity_poly.entity_id
_entity_poly.type
_entity_poly.pdbx_seq_one_letter_code
_entity_poly.pdbx_strand_id
1 'polypeptide(L)'
;MNSKSHINSISILMPIFAFILAIFFIIFSTQAAASVQPNSFTNKPFDSYKLVDIQVVSQNIQKQDDGKLMFSTTYLIKNKSSQNIKQLAWYAVFIFNNRIIDNRLSHINFKQFNILKPNQQYYLLTFTPEDEMPSFSKELFASDSSDIKVKPIIKSIVFDDGSTSIKHN
;
A
#
# COMPACT_ATOMS: atom_id res chain seq x y z
N MET A 1 33.47 -85.85 -34.11
CA MET A 1 34.26 -85.83 -32.86
C MET A 1 34.04 -84.49 -32.17
N ASN A 2 33.46 -84.54 -30.95
CA ASN A 2 33.66 -83.71 -29.75
C ASN A 2 34.29 -82.32 -29.90
N SER A 3 33.89 -81.25 -29.20
CA SER A 3 32.90 -81.04 -28.13
C SER A 3 32.88 -79.54 -27.77
N LYS A 4 31.93 -79.17 -26.90
CA LYS A 4 31.91 -78.02 -25.96
C LYS A 4 31.17 -76.75 -26.40
N SER A 5 29.88 -76.74 -26.02
CA SER A 5 29.25 -75.77 -25.11
C SER A 5 30.15 -74.65 -24.57
N HIS A 6 29.71 -73.40 -24.71
CA HIS A 6 29.56 -72.49 -23.57
C HIS A 6 28.45 -71.45 -23.79
N ILE A 7 27.80 -71.15 -22.67
CA ILE A 7 26.56 -70.43 -22.47
C ILE A 7 26.86 -69.02 -21.90
N ASN A 8 26.01 -68.05 -22.29
CA ASN A 8 25.63 -66.77 -21.66
C ASN A 8 26.68 -65.69 -21.33
N SER A 9 26.50 -64.50 -21.93
CA SER A 9 25.91 -63.34 -21.21
C SER A 9 25.83 -62.13 -22.15
N ILE A 10 24.65 -61.90 -22.74
CA ILE A 10 24.32 -60.59 -23.31
C ILE A 10 23.95 -59.71 -22.12
N SER A 11 24.73 -58.67 -21.90
CA SER A 11 24.48 -57.62 -20.91
C SER A 11 23.15 -56.93 -21.23
N ILE A 12 22.10 -57.34 -20.50
CA ILE A 12 20.82 -56.62 -20.46
C ILE A 12 21.02 -55.47 -19.47
N LEU A 13 21.65 -54.39 -19.91
CA LEU A 13 21.68 -53.16 -19.12
C LEU A 13 21.56 -51.89 -19.97
N MET A 14 20.80 -51.94 -21.06
CA MET A 14 20.36 -50.72 -21.77
C MET A 14 19.01 -50.97 -22.46
N PRO A 15 17.89 -50.96 -21.71
CA PRO A 15 16.72 -50.24 -22.26
C PRO A 15 15.85 -49.52 -21.22
N ILE A 16 16.32 -49.24 -19.99
CA ILE A 16 15.49 -48.55 -18.98
C ILE A 16 15.66 -47.03 -19.01
N PHE A 17 16.81 -46.51 -19.47
CA PHE A 17 17.05 -45.05 -19.50
C PHE A 17 16.28 -44.30 -20.59
N ALA A 18 15.85 -44.96 -21.67
CA ALA A 18 15.14 -44.29 -22.77
C ALA A 18 13.64 -44.07 -22.48
N PHE A 19 13.04 -44.81 -21.53
CA PHE A 19 11.61 -44.70 -21.25
C PHE A 19 11.26 -43.57 -20.27
N ILE A 20 12.19 -43.19 -19.38
CA ILE A 20 11.98 -42.11 -18.41
C ILE A 20 12.07 -40.72 -19.08
N LEU A 21 12.87 -40.57 -20.14
CA LEU A 21 13.04 -39.30 -20.84
C LEU A 21 11.82 -38.91 -21.69
N ALA A 22 11.09 -39.89 -22.23
CA ALA A 22 9.90 -39.65 -23.05
C ALA A 22 8.66 -39.22 -22.23
N ILE A 23 8.52 -39.69 -20.99
CA ILE A 23 7.42 -39.27 -20.10
C ILE A 23 7.63 -37.83 -19.63
N PHE A 24 8.87 -37.36 -19.48
CA PHE A 24 9.15 -35.98 -19.10
C PHE A 24 8.70 -34.96 -20.16
N PHE A 25 8.77 -35.30 -21.45
CA PHE A 25 8.35 -34.37 -22.52
C PHE A 25 6.83 -34.27 -22.71
N ILE A 26 6.05 -35.27 -22.31
CA ILE A 26 4.59 -35.24 -22.49
C ILE A 26 3.93 -34.41 -21.38
N ILE A 27 4.45 -34.45 -20.15
CA ILE A 27 3.86 -33.72 -19.00
C ILE A 27 4.06 -32.20 -19.10
N PHE A 28 5.04 -31.70 -19.86
CA PHE A 28 5.26 -30.26 -20.05
C PHE A 28 4.55 -29.65 -21.28
N SER A 29 3.77 -30.42 -22.04
CA SER A 29 3.17 -29.95 -23.29
C SER A 29 1.72 -29.41 -23.18
N THR A 30 1.15 -29.31 -21.99
CA THR A 30 -0.15 -28.65 -21.78
C THR A 30 -0.11 -27.66 -20.62
N GLN A 31 0.79 -26.69 -20.68
CA GLN A 31 0.42 -25.37 -20.17
C GLN A 31 -0.32 -24.67 -21.29
N ALA A 32 -1.64 -24.83 -21.29
CA ALA A 32 -2.50 -23.86 -21.94
C ALA A 32 -2.00 -22.48 -21.50
N ALA A 33 -1.65 -21.65 -22.48
CA ALA A 33 -1.34 -20.27 -22.27
C ALA A 33 -2.57 -19.61 -21.64
N ALA A 34 -2.65 -19.64 -20.31
CA ALA A 34 -3.35 -18.61 -19.60
C ALA A 34 -2.62 -17.34 -20.02
N SER A 35 -3.23 -16.58 -20.92
CA SER A 35 -2.86 -15.20 -21.13
C SER A 35 -3.04 -14.55 -19.76
N VAL A 36 -1.95 -14.49 -18.99
CA VAL A 36 -1.83 -13.53 -17.91
C VAL A 36 -2.01 -12.22 -18.64
N GLN A 37 -3.22 -11.65 -18.57
CA GLN A 37 -3.40 -10.25 -18.92
C GLN A 37 -2.28 -9.55 -18.17
N PRO A 38 -1.37 -8.85 -18.85
CA PRO A 38 -0.44 -8.01 -18.12
C PRO A 38 -1.36 -7.12 -17.30
N ASN A 39 -1.35 -7.28 -15.97
CA ASN A 39 -1.88 -6.27 -15.09
C ASN A 39 -1.16 -5.02 -15.54
N SER A 40 -1.84 -4.19 -16.33
CA SER A 40 -1.30 -2.92 -16.75
C SER A 40 -1.35 -2.09 -15.47
N PHE A 41 -0.35 -2.27 -14.62
CA PHE A 41 0.12 -1.23 -13.75
C PHE A 41 0.59 -0.14 -14.71
N THR A 42 -0.38 0.66 -15.16
CA THR A 42 -0.08 1.93 -15.77
C THR A 42 0.59 2.70 -14.65
N ASN A 43 1.93 2.69 -14.66
CA ASN A 43 2.77 3.63 -13.93
C ASN A 43 2.52 5.03 -14.52
N LYS A 44 1.26 5.49 -14.51
CA LYS A 44 0.95 6.90 -14.62
C LYS A 44 1.58 7.53 -13.37
N PRO A 45 2.35 8.62 -13.51
CA PRO A 45 2.86 9.34 -12.36
C PRO A 45 1.69 9.63 -11.41
N PHE A 46 1.84 9.26 -10.14
CA PHE A 46 0.83 9.43 -9.11
C PHE A 46 0.66 10.92 -8.78
N ASP A 47 -0.09 11.62 -9.62
CA ASP A 47 -0.44 13.03 -9.43
C ASP A 47 -1.75 13.14 -8.65
N SER A 48 -1.77 12.53 -7.46
CA SER A 48 -2.94 12.47 -6.59
C SER A 48 -3.46 13.85 -6.18
N TYR A 49 -2.62 14.88 -6.20
CA TYR A 49 -3.02 16.26 -5.94
C TYR A 49 -4.00 16.82 -7.01
N LYS A 50 -4.05 16.21 -8.20
CA LYS A 50 -5.10 16.49 -9.20
C LYS A 50 -6.43 15.82 -8.87
N LEU A 51 -6.44 14.74 -8.10
CA LEU A 51 -7.63 13.96 -7.78
C LEU A 51 -8.24 14.37 -6.44
N VAL A 52 -7.41 14.70 -5.45
CA VAL A 52 -7.83 15.09 -4.10
C VAL A 52 -6.95 16.23 -3.62
N ASP A 53 -7.57 17.18 -2.95
CA ASP A 53 -6.88 18.19 -2.14
C ASP A 53 -6.99 17.82 -0.67
N ILE A 54 -5.90 17.95 0.08
CA ILE A 54 -5.91 17.85 1.53
C ILE A 54 -5.19 19.08 2.07
N GLN A 55 -5.93 19.96 2.71
CA GLN A 55 -5.41 21.19 3.31
C GLN A 55 -5.48 21.08 4.83
N VAL A 56 -4.43 21.54 5.52
CA VAL A 56 -4.43 21.66 6.98
C VAL A 56 -5.10 22.98 7.32
N VAL A 57 -6.23 22.92 8.01
CA VAL A 57 -7.04 24.09 8.39
C VAL A 57 -6.59 24.63 9.74
N SER A 58 -6.34 23.73 10.69
CA SER A 58 -5.90 24.10 12.03
C SER A 58 -5.16 22.95 12.70
N GLN A 59 -4.32 23.32 13.67
CA GLN A 59 -3.66 22.42 14.62
C GLN A 59 -3.95 22.94 16.02
N ASN A 60 -4.21 22.06 16.98
CA ASN A 60 -4.48 22.44 18.37
C ASN A 60 -4.01 21.34 19.34
N ILE A 61 -3.66 21.74 20.55
CA ILE A 61 -3.27 20.86 21.65
C ILE A 61 -4.37 20.91 22.69
N GLN A 62 -4.90 19.73 23.01
CA GLN A 62 -5.92 19.59 24.02
C GLN A 62 -5.38 18.74 25.15
N LYS A 63 -5.65 19.14 26.39
CA LYS A 63 -5.38 18.31 27.56
C LYS A 63 -6.60 17.42 27.79
N GLN A 64 -6.38 16.11 27.87
CA GLN A 64 -7.41 15.14 28.21
C GLN A 64 -7.68 15.14 29.73
N ASP A 65 -8.79 14.52 30.13
CA ASP A 65 -9.23 14.44 31.53
C ASP A 65 -8.21 13.71 32.43
N ASP A 66 -7.44 12.78 31.86
CA ASP A 66 -6.35 12.06 32.54
C ASP A 66 -5.03 12.87 32.64
N GLY A 67 -5.04 14.10 32.12
CA GLY A 67 -3.91 15.01 32.10
C GLY A 67 -2.96 14.87 30.92
N LYS A 68 -3.15 13.88 30.04
CA LYS A 68 -2.32 13.68 28.85
C LYS A 68 -2.64 14.69 27.76
N LEU A 69 -1.64 15.03 26.95
CA LEU A 69 -1.86 15.88 25.78
C LEU A 69 -2.35 15.07 24.58
N MET A 70 -3.22 15.71 23.81
CA MET A 70 -3.77 15.21 22.57
C MET A 70 -3.59 16.26 21.48
N PHE A 71 -2.84 15.89 20.46
CA PHE A 71 -2.57 16.75 19.31
C PHE A 71 -3.66 16.54 18.28
N SER A 72 -4.34 17.63 17.92
CA SER A 72 -5.44 17.60 16.98
C SER A 72 -5.06 18.34 15.71
N THR A 73 -5.39 17.75 14.55
CA THR A 73 -5.22 18.38 13.24
C THR A 73 -6.55 18.33 12.50
N THR A 74 -7.01 19.48 12.04
CA THR A 74 -8.22 19.58 11.19
C THR A 74 -7.80 19.67 9.74
N TYR A 75 -8.32 18.77 8.92
CA TYR A 75 -8.12 18.75 7.46
C TYR A 75 -9.39 19.18 6.74
N LEU A 76 -9.22 19.94 5.66
CA LEU A 76 -10.22 20.12 4.61
C LEU A 76 -9.83 19.23 3.43
N ILE A 77 -10.65 18.23 3.17
CA ILE A 77 -10.47 17.27 2.08
C ILE A 77 -11.44 17.64 0.96
N LYS A 78 -10.94 17.86 -0.25
CA LYS A 78 -11.76 18.14 -1.44
C LYS A 78 -11.54 17.06 -2.50
N ASN A 79 -12.63 16.43 -2.94
CA ASN A 79 -12.56 15.56 -4.12
C ASN A 79 -12.54 16.41 -5.39
N LYS A 80 -11.41 16.41 -6.10
CA LYS A 80 -11.21 17.10 -7.39
C LYS A 80 -11.42 16.17 -8.59
N SER A 81 -11.59 14.86 -8.35
CA SER A 81 -11.83 13.87 -9.39
C SER A 81 -13.27 13.91 -9.90
N SER A 82 -13.51 13.24 -11.03
CA SER A 82 -14.85 13.01 -11.58
C SER A 82 -15.57 11.80 -10.98
N GLN A 83 -14.95 11.09 -10.02
CA GLN A 83 -15.46 9.86 -9.43
C GLN A 83 -15.73 10.00 -7.93
N ASN A 84 -16.61 9.17 -7.37
CA ASN A 84 -16.84 9.17 -5.92
C ASN A 84 -15.68 8.48 -5.20
N ILE A 85 -15.23 9.03 -4.09
CA ILE A 85 -14.15 8.45 -3.28
C ILE A 85 -14.75 7.72 -2.09
N LYS A 86 -14.42 6.42 -2.00
CA LYS A 86 -14.83 5.53 -0.91
C LYS A 86 -13.77 5.46 0.19
N GLN A 87 -12.49 5.49 -0.16
CA GLN A 87 -11.41 5.46 0.83
C GLN A 87 -10.28 6.41 0.44
N LEU A 88 -9.66 7.02 1.44
CA LEU A 88 -8.52 7.90 1.26
C LEU A 88 -7.53 7.66 2.40
N ALA A 89 -6.25 7.50 2.07
CA ALA A 89 -5.17 7.42 3.03
C ALA A 89 -4.04 8.38 2.68
N TRP A 90 -3.43 9.00 3.69
CA TRP A 90 -2.31 9.93 3.55
C TRP A 90 -1.39 9.84 4.76
N TYR A 91 -0.14 10.24 4.54
CA TYR A 91 0.82 10.48 5.60
C TYR A 91 0.68 11.92 6.09
N ALA A 92 0.47 12.12 7.38
CA ALA A 92 0.63 13.40 8.06
C ALA A 92 2.10 13.54 8.46
N VAL A 93 2.86 14.29 7.67
CA VAL A 93 4.29 14.52 7.92
C VAL A 93 4.47 15.79 8.74
N PHE A 94 4.93 15.64 9.98
CA PHE A 94 5.17 16.74 10.91
C PHE A 94 6.59 17.26 10.74
N ILE A 95 6.72 18.57 10.54
CA ILE A 95 7.96 19.23 10.16
C ILE A 95 8.23 20.39 11.12
N PHE A 96 9.42 20.39 11.72
CA PHE A 96 9.93 21.48 12.55
C PHE A 96 11.36 21.81 12.10
N ASN A 97 11.68 23.10 11.92
CA ASN A 97 12.99 23.55 11.40
C ASN A 97 13.46 22.78 10.15
N ASN A 98 12.54 22.59 9.19
CA ASN A 98 12.75 21.86 7.93
C ASN A 98 13.16 20.38 8.10
N ARG A 99 12.99 19.79 9.28
CA ARG A 99 13.22 18.37 9.55
C ARG A 99 11.92 17.66 9.85
N ILE A 100 11.79 16.43 9.36
CA ILE A 100 10.67 15.56 9.74
C ILE A 100 10.89 15.13 11.18
N ILE A 101 9.93 15.41 12.05
CA ILE A 101 9.99 15.05 13.46
C ILE A 101 9.04 13.89 13.80
N ASP A 102 8.00 13.69 12.99
CA ASP A 102 7.09 12.54 13.09
C ASP A 102 6.37 12.33 11.75
N ASN A 103 5.86 11.12 11.54
CA ASN A 103 5.02 10.79 10.39
C ASN A 103 3.95 9.76 10.78
N ARG A 104 2.69 10.07 10.49
CA ARG A 104 1.55 9.22 10.82
C ARG A 104 0.73 8.86 9.59
N LEU A 105 0.33 7.59 9.49
CA LEU A 105 -0.66 7.18 8.50
C LEU A 105 -2.05 7.52 8.99
N SER A 106 -2.71 8.44 8.29
CA SER A 106 -4.13 8.75 8.46
C SER A 106 -4.92 8.11 7.34
N HIS A 107 -6.14 7.67 7.65
CA HIS A 107 -7.06 7.15 6.64
C HIS A 107 -8.51 7.43 7.03
N ILE A 108 -9.37 7.49 6.02
CA ILE A 108 -10.81 7.58 6.17
C ILE A 108 -11.49 6.63 5.20
N ASN A 109 -12.47 5.91 5.73
CA ASN A 109 -13.39 5.07 4.95
C ASN A 109 -14.76 5.75 4.96
N PHE A 110 -15.16 6.26 3.81
CA PHE A 110 -16.50 6.80 3.61
C PHE A 110 -17.48 5.63 3.44
N LYS A 111 -18.53 5.61 4.27
CA LYS A 111 -19.66 4.69 4.13
C LYS A 111 -20.55 5.14 2.97
N GLN A 112 -21.44 4.26 2.53
CA GLN A 112 -22.29 4.51 1.35
C GLN A 112 -23.12 5.81 1.45
N PHE A 113 -23.58 6.16 2.65
CA PHE A 113 -24.38 7.37 2.89
C PHE A 113 -23.56 8.66 3.03
N ASN A 114 -22.24 8.57 3.20
CA ASN A 114 -21.33 9.72 3.32
C ASN A 114 -20.14 9.62 2.37
N ILE A 115 -20.34 8.96 1.21
CA ILE A 115 -19.33 8.87 0.17
C ILE A 115 -18.92 10.26 -0.32
N LEU A 116 -17.63 10.46 -0.58
CA LEU A 116 -17.13 11.78 -0.96
C LEU A 116 -17.32 11.99 -2.46
N LYS A 117 -18.39 12.68 -2.84
CA LYS A 117 -18.77 12.93 -4.25
C LYS A 117 -17.82 13.91 -4.94
N PRO A 118 -17.77 13.93 -6.29
CA PRO A 118 -17.03 14.94 -7.05
C PRO A 118 -17.32 16.38 -6.57
N ASN A 119 -16.28 17.18 -6.46
CA ASN A 119 -16.29 18.57 -5.97
C ASN A 119 -16.76 18.77 -4.52
N GLN A 120 -17.11 17.71 -3.81
CA GLN A 120 -17.51 17.78 -2.41
C GLN A 120 -16.29 18.03 -1.50
N GLN A 121 -16.54 18.76 -0.42
CA GLN A 121 -15.62 19.00 0.66
C GLN A 121 -16.01 18.23 1.92
N TYR A 122 -15.01 17.84 2.70
CA TYR A 122 -15.19 17.13 3.96
C TYR A 122 -14.16 17.62 4.98
N TYR A 123 -14.64 18.00 6.17
CA TYR A 123 -13.78 18.35 7.29
C TYR A 123 -13.52 17.12 8.15
N LEU A 124 -12.26 16.85 8.43
CA LEU A 124 -11.84 15.75 9.29
C LEU A 124 -10.96 16.27 10.42
N LEU A 125 -11.36 16.01 11.66
CA LEU A 125 -10.52 16.18 12.83
C LEU A 125 -9.86 14.85 13.17
N THR A 126 -8.53 14.83 13.22
CA THR A 126 -7.76 13.66 13.68
C THR A 126 -7.07 13.99 14.99
N PHE A 127 -6.93 12.99 15.84
CA PHE A 127 -6.24 13.09 17.12
C PHE A 127 -5.02 12.19 17.15
N THR A 128 -3.94 12.66 17.78
CA THR A 128 -2.72 11.91 18.05
C THR A 128 -2.44 12.01 19.54
N PRO A 129 -2.59 10.92 20.30
CA PRO A 129 -2.23 10.88 21.70
C PRO A 129 -0.71 11.07 21.87
N GLU A 130 -0.29 11.79 22.90
CA GLU A 130 1.14 12.00 23.17
C GLU A 130 1.93 10.71 23.41
N ASP A 131 1.28 9.66 23.94
CA ASP A 131 1.91 8.37 24.25
C ASP A 131 2.34 7.60 23.00
N GLU A 132 1.70 7.89 21.86
CA GLU A 132 2.06 7.28 20.59
C GLU A 132 3.26 7.98 19.95
N MET A 133 3.68 9.15 20.46
CA MET A 133 4.73 9.99 19.89
C MET A 133 6.12 9.66 20.43
N PRO A 134 7.17 9.71 19.59
CA PRO A 134 8.54 9.66 20.07
C PRO A 134 8.79 10.80 21.08
N SER A 135 9.60 10.53 22.12
CA SER A 135 9.86 11.51 23.20
C SER A 135 10.31 12.88 22.69
N PHE A 136 11.21 12.90 21.71
CA PHE A 136 11.67 14.14 21.07
C PHE A 136 10.53 14.93 20.42
N SER A 137 9.64 14.25 19.69
CA SER A 137 8.48 14.89 19.06
C SER A 137 7.54 15.41 20.14
N LYS A 138 7.25 14.61 21.18
CA LYS A 138 6.39 15.00 22.31
C LYS A 138 6.85 16.30 22.96
N GLU A 139 8.16 16.44 23.22
CA GLU A 139 8.74 17.67 23.79
C GLU A 139 8.49 18.89 22.90
N LEU A 140 8.82 18.80 21.60
CA LEU A 140 8.61 19.88 20.64
C LEU A 140 7.14 20.29 20.52
N PHE A 141 6.26 19.29 20.54
CA PHE A 141 4.83 19.53 20.48
C PHE A 141 4.30 20.19 21.75
N ALA A 142 4.88 19.95 22.93
CA ALA A 142 4.48 20.62 24.17
C ALA A 142 5.03 22.05 24.29
N SER A 143 6.24 22.33 23.76
CA SER A 143 6.90 23.64 23.87
C SER A 143 6.63 24.59 22.69
N ASP A 144 6.70 24.09 21.45
CA ASP A 144 6.86 24.91 20.23
C ASP A 144 5.81 24.56 19.16
N SER A 145 4.61 24.19 19.61
CA SER A 145 3.56 23.64 18.74
C SER A 145 3.16 24.52 17.55
N SER A 146 3.25 25.84 17.68
CA SER A 146 2.89 26.80 16.63
C SER A 146 3.83 26.75 15.42
N ASP A 147 5.06 26.26 15.61
CA ASP A 147 6.09 26.21 14.58
C ASP A 147 6.12 24.87 13.84
N ILE A 148 5.40 23.88 14.36
CA ILE A 148 5.27 22.55 13.75
C ILE A 148 4.27 22.61 12.60
N LYS A 149 4.77 22.39 11.39
CA LYS A 149 3.95 22.33 10.17
C LYS A 149 3.54 20.89 9.89
N VAL A 150 2.33 20.71 9.38
CA VAL A 150 1.86 19.42 8.85
C VAL A 150 1.78 19.47 7.34
N LYS A 151 2.39 18.49 6.68
CA LYS A 151 2.27 18.28 5.24
C LYS A 151 1.59 16.95 4.95
N PRO A 152 0.33 16.95 4.48
CA PRO A 152 -0.32 15.74 3.99
C PRO A 152 0.38 15.23 2.73
N ILE A 153 0.67 13.93 2.68
CA ILE A 153 1.17 13.25 1.48
C ILE A 153 0.21 12.10 1.18
N ILE A 154 -0.58 12.23 0.11
CA ILE A 154 -1.55 11.21 -0.28
C ILE A 154 -0.81 9.90 -0.55
N LYS A 155 -1.31 8.80 0.02
CA LYS A 155 -0.79 7.45 -0.15
C LYS A 155 -1.66 6.65 -1.12
N SER A 156 -2.98 6.68 -0.92
CA SER A 156 -3.92 5.96 -1.77
C SER A 156 -5.30 6.61 -1.79
N ILE A 157 -5.98 6.45 -2.92
CA ILE A 157 -7.37 6.81 -3.17
C ILE A 157 -8.06 5.55 -3.72
N VAL A 158 -9.21 5.19 -3.15
CA VAL A 158 -10.07 4.09 -3.64
C VAL A 158 -11.41 4.69 -4.02
N PHE A 159 -11.80 4.50 -5.28
CA PHE A 159 -13.07 4.95 -5.82
C PHE A 159 -14.19 3.94 -5.51
N ASP A 160 -15.44 4.33 -5.72
CA ASP A 160 -16.61 3.50 -5.43
C ASP A 160 -16.76 2.29 -6.36
N ASP A 161 -16.24 2.40 -7.58
CA ASP A 161 -16.12 1.30 -8.55
C ASP A 161 -15.00 0.28 -8.22
N GLY A 162 -14.24 0.53 -7.15
CA GLY A 162 -13.13 -0.30 -6.71
C GLY A 162 -11.79 0.00 -7.39
N SER A 163 -11.75 0.91 -8.35
CA SER A 163 -10.50 1.39 -8.94
C SER A 163 -9.65 2.12 -7.90
N THR A 164 -8.33 2.05 -8.05
CA THR A 164 -7.39 2.61 -7.08
C THR A 164 -6.38 3.54 -7.76
N SER A 165 -5.98 4.57 -7.03
CA SER A 165 -4.81 5.39 -7.34
C SER A 165 -3.87 5.29 -6.15
N ILE A 166 -2.66 4.77 -6.34
CA ILE A 166 -1.70 4.49 -5.27
C ILE A 166 -0.35 5.12 -5.61
N LYS A 167 0.32 5.70 -4.60
CA LYS A 167 1.73 6.07 -4.73
C LYS A 167 2.60 4.84 -4.59
N HIS A 168 3.28 4.43 -5.65
CA HIS A 168 4.39 3.49 -5.54
C HIS A 168 5.62 4.26 -5.03
N ASN A 169 6.17 3.80 -3.91
CA ASN A 169 7.44 4.31 -3.37
C ASN A 169 8.60 3.57 -4.02
#